data_AF-A0A8X8W2W4-F1
#
_entry.id   AF-A0A8X8W2W4-F1
#
_cell.length_a   1.000
_cell.length_b   1.000
_cell.length_c   1.000
_cell.angle_alpha   90.00
_cell.angle_beta   90.00
_cell.angle_gamma   90.00
#
_symmetry.space_group_name_H-M   'P 1'
#
loop_
_entity.id
_entity.type
_entity.pdbx_description
1 polymer ?
#
loop_
_entity_poly.entity_id
_entity_poly.type
_entity_poly.pdbx_seq_one_letter_code
_entity_poly.pdbx_strand_id
1 'polypeptide(L)'
;MKDLNKVIGELKNILYGDSDSKPAVETCAQLAIEFFREDNFHLLITCLPKLNFETRKQATQIVTNLQGQKLQSRLIACEYMERNLALMDILIAGYENNDLALHYGAMLRECIRHQCCKVS
;
A
#
# COMPACT_ATOMS: atom_id res chain seq x y z
N MET A 1 4.73 -5.33 18.00
CA MET A 1 3.65 -6.00 17.24
C MET A 1 2.25 -5.50 17.61
N LYS A 2 1.93 -5.32 18.91
CA LYS A 2 0.62 -4.74 19.31
C LYS A 2 0.36 -3.37 18.70
N ASP A 3 1.39 -2.53 18.63
CA ASP A 3 1.25 -1.17 18.06
C ASP A 3 0.99 -1.20 16.55
N LEU A 4 1.64 -2.10 15.82
CA LEU A 4 1.42 -2.24 14.37
C LEU A 4 0.00 -2.72 14.04
N ASN A 5 -0.52 -3.69 14.80
CA ASN A 5 -1.90 -4.15 14.60
C ASN A 5 -2.92 -3.05 14.93
N LYS A 6 -2.62 -2.21 15.93
CA LYS A 6 -3.46 -1.05 16.26
C LYS A 6 -3.45 -0.03 15.11
N VAL A 7 -2.27 0.32 14.61
CA VAL A 7 -2.11 1.24 13.46
C VAL A 7 -2.81 0.68 12.21
N ILE A 8 -2.65 -0.61 11.91
CA ILE A 8 -3.34 -1.25 10.79
C ILE A 8 -4.87 -1.17 10.95
N GLY A 9 -5.38 -1.36 12.17
CA GLY A 9 -6.80 -1.19 12.47
C GLY A 9 -7.28 0.25 12.24
N GLU A 10 -6.52 1.24 12.70
CA GLU A 10 -6.83 2.66 12.50
C GLU A 10 -6.83 3.04 11.01
N LEU A 11 -5.81 2.61 10.26
CA LEU A 11 -5.72 2.82 8.81
C LEU A 11 -6.91 2.19 8.08
N LYS A 12 -7.33 1.00 8.48
CA LYS A 12 -8.48 0.32 7.89
C LYS A 12 -9.77 1.10 8.12
N ASN A 13 -9.99 1.61 9.34
CA ASN A 13 -11.18 2.42 9.63
C ASN A 13 -11.21 3.70 8.80
N ILE A 14 -10.05 4.34 8.59
CA ILE A 14 -9.96 5.54 7.74
C ILE A 14 -10.29 5.20 6.27
N LEU A 15 -9.74 4.10 5.73
CA LEU A 15 -9.83 3.77 4.31
C LEU A 15 -11.15 3.11 3.90
N TYR A 16 -11.78 2.37 4.80
CA TYR A 16 -13.00 1.61 4.51
C TYR A 16 -14.23 2.17 5.23
N GLY A 17 -14.06 3.12 6.15
CA GLY A 17 -15.13 3.61 7.00
C GLY A 17 -15.47 2.64 8.14
N ASP A 18 -16.37 3.08 9.00
CA ASP A 18 -17.00 2.25 10.04
C ASP A 18 -18.48 2.02 9.66
N SER A 19 -19.15 1.20 10.45
CA SER A 19 -20.56 0.80 10.39
C SER A 19 -21.55 1.97 10.15
N ASP A 20 -21.18 3.19 10.58
CA ASP A 20 -22.01 4.40 10.54
C ASP A 20 -21.54 5.46 9.52
N SER A 21 -20.37 5.30 8.88
CA SER A 21 -19.75 6.39 8.10
C SER A 21 -18.92 5.88 6.92
N LYS A 22 -19.22 6.40 5.72
CA LYS A 22 -18.36 6.18 4.55
C LYS A 22 -17.01 6.91 4.73
N PRO A 23 -15.91 6.35 4.19
CA PRO A 23 -14.60 6.99 4.27
C PRO A 23 -14.63 8.33 3.53
N ALA A 24 -14.14 9.38 4.18
CA ALA A 24 -14.00 10.69 3.57
C ALA A 24 -12.87 10.66 2.54
N VAL A 25 -13.21 10.93 1.28
CA VAL A 25 -12.27 10.86 0.14
C VAL A 25 -11.03 11.73 0.38
N GLU A 26 -11.21 12.92 0.95
CA GLU A 26 -10.11 13.84 1.28
C GLU A 26 -9.17 13.25 2.34
N THR A 27 -9.72 12.61 3.39
CA THR A 27 -8.92 11.96 4.43
C THR A 27 -8.13 10.77 3.87
N CYS A 28 -8.74 9.97 3.01
CA CYS A 28 -8.05 8.86 2.35
C CYS A 28 -6.91 9.34 1.45
N ALA A 29 -7.14 10.42 0.69
CA ALA A 29 -6.12 11.02 -0.16
C ALA A 29 -4.97 11.60 0.67
N GLN A 30 -5.27 12.32 1.75
CA GLN A 30 -4.26 12.88 2.65
C GLN A 30 -3.40 11.78 3.29
N LEU A 31 -4.04 10.69 3.74
CA LEU A 31 -3.34 9.54 4.30
C LEU A 31 -2.39 8.91 3.27
N ALA A 32 -2.81 8.77 2.01
CA ALA A 32 -1.94 8.27 0.96
C ALA A 32 -0.73 9.19 0.74
N ILE A 33 -0.90 10.51 0.76
CA ILE A 33 0.20 11.47 0.65
C ILE A 33 1.23 11.23 1.75
N GLU A 34 0.79 11.23 3.01
CA GLU A 34 1.68 11.07 4.17
C GLU A 34 2.36 9.70 4.15
N PHE A 35 1.61 8.65 3.84
CA PHE A 35 2.13 7.29 3.77
C PHE A 35 3.29 7.15 2.77
N PHE A 36 3.13 7.67 1.55
CA PHE A 36 4.21 7.62 0.55
C PHE A 36 5.30 8.65 0.80
N ARG A 37 4.98 9.83 1.35
CA ARG A 37 5.97 10.88 1.65
C ARG A 37 6.93 10.47 2.76
N GLU A 38 6.47 9.73 3.76
CA GLU A 38 7.27 9.26 4.89
C GLU A 38 7.98 7.93 4.64
N ASP A 39 7.96 7.42 3.41
CA ASP A 39 8.62 6.15 3.06
C ASP A 39 8.04 4.92 3.80
N ASN A 40 6.82 5.05 4.33
CA ASN A 40 6.15 3.98 5.07
C ASN A 40 5.88 2.75 4.18
N PHE A 41 5.78 2.93 2.86
CA PHE A 41 5.65 1.83 1.92
C PHE A 41 6.90 0.92 1.91
N HIS A 42 8.09 1.51 1.84
CA HIS A 42 9.35 0.77 1.91
C HIS A 42 9.49 0.02 3.25
N LEU A 43 9.20 0.71 4.35
CA LEU A 43 9.24 0.11 5.69
C LEU A 43 8.29 -1.10 5.78
N LEU A 44 7.08 -0.97 5.25
CA LEU A 44 6.08 -2.04 5.28
C LEU A 44 6.51 -3.25 4.45
N ILE A 45 7.05 -3.04 3.24
CA ILE A 45 7.59 -4.11 2.40
C ILE A 45 8.69 -4.88 3.13
N THR A 46 9.62 -4.14 3.75
CA THR A 46 10.76 -4.71 4.49
C THR A 46 10.32 -5.47 5.75
N CYS A 47 9.23 -5.02 6.39
CA CYS A 47 8.70 -5.65 7.59
C CYS A 47 7.73 -6.80 7.29
N LEU A 48 7.12 -6.86 6.10
CA LEU A 48 6.13 -7.87 5.71
C LEU A 48 6.54 -9.32 6.02
N PRO A 49 7.80 -9.76 5.78
CA PRO A 49 8.26 -11.11 6.12
C PRO A 49 8.17 -11.43 7.62
N LYS A 50 8.28 -10.41 8.48
CA LYS A 50 8.27 -10.55 9.95
C LYS A 50 6.85 -10.60 10.53
N LEU A 51 5.84 -10.35 9.71
CA LEU A 51 4.44 -10.32 10.14
C LEU A 51 3.79 -11.69 10.02
N ASN A 52 2.75 -11.94 10.80
CA ASN A 52 1.91 -13.13 10.65
C ASN A 52 1.02 -13.01 9.40
N PHE A 53 0.44 -14.14 8.98
CA PHE A 53 -0.40 -14.22 7.77
C PHE A 53 -1.55 -13.21 7.75
N GLU A 54 -2.30 -13.07 8.85
CA GLU A 54 -3.46 -12.17 8.91
C GLU A 54 -3.03 -10.70 8.78
N THR A 55 -1.97 -10.31 9.49
CA THR A 55 -1.40 -8.96 9.40
C THR A 55 -0.86 -8.68 7.99
N ARG A 56 -0.22 -9.65 7.31
CA ARG A 56 0.23 -9.49 5.91
C ARG A 56 -0.94 -9.23 4.95
N LYS A 57 -2.04 -9.95 5.13
CA LYS A 57 -3.26 -9.77 4.33
C LYS A 57 -3.84 -8.38 4.52
N GLN A 58 -3.96 -7.92 5.77
CA GLN A 58 -4.46 -6.58 6.09
C GLN A 58 -3.55 -5.48 5.54
N ALA A 59 -2.23 -5.61 5.73
CA ALA A 59 -1.24 -4.70 5.17
C ALA A 59 -1.35 -4.60 3.63
N THR A 60 -1.53 -5.74 2.95
CA THR A 60 -1.71 -5.78 1.50
C THR A 60 -2.97 -5.01 1.06
N GLN A 61 -4.09 -5.23 1.74
CA GLN A 61 -5.34 -4.54 1.44
C GLN A 61 -5.21 -3.01 1.61
N ILE A 62 -4.60 -2.57 2.70
CA ILE A 62 -4.34 -1.15 2.96
C ILE A 62 -3.48 -0.54 1.86
N VAL A 63 -2.33 -1.17 1.55
CA VAL A 63 -1.43 -0.68 0.51
C VAL A 63 -2.11 -0.59 -0.84
N THR A 64 -2.79 -1.66 -1.27
CA THR A 64 -3.46 -1.68 -2.58
C THR A 64 -4.55 -0.61 -2.69
N ASN A 65 -5.26 -0.31 -1.58
CA ASN A 65 -6.18 0.81 -1.52
C ASN A 65 -5.46 2.15 -1.65
N LEU A 66 -4.42 2.39 -0.86
CA LEU A 66 -3.61 3.61 -0.91
C LEU A 66 -2.97 3.85 -2.28
N GLN A 67 -2.52 2.78 -2.94
CA GLN A 67 -1.97 2.83 -4.30
C GLN A 67 -3.00 3.24 -5.35
N GLY A 68 -4.27 2.94 -5.12
CA GLY A 68 -5.39 3.34 -5.98
C GLY A 68 -5.95 4.74 -5.72
N GLN A 69 -5.53 5.41 -4.63
CA GLN A 69 -6.00 6.77 -4.32
C GLN A 69 -5.46 7.77 -5.36
N LYS A 70 -6.38 8.52 -5.98
CA LYS A 70 -6.06 9.60 -6.92
C LYS A 70 -6.19 10.95 -6.22
N LEU A 71 -5.19 11.80 -6.39
CA LEU A 71 -5.24 13.20 -5.95
C LEU A 71 -5.09 14.09 -7.17
N GLN A 72 -6.07 14.97 -7.42
CA GLN A 72 -6.04 15.91 -8.56
C GLN A 72 -5.70 15.21 -9.89
N SER A 73 -6.31 14.04 -10.13
CA SER A 73 -6.08 13.17 -11.29
C SER A 73 -4.68 12.55 -11.41
N ARG A 74 -3.82 12.63 -10.37
CA ARG A 74 -2.51 11.97 -10.30
C ARG A 74 -2.50 10.85 -9.27
N LEU A 75 -1.70 9.82 -9.54
CA LEU A 75 -1.50 8.68 -8.65
C LEU A 75 -0.19 8.89 -7.87
N ILE A 76 -0.32 9.19 -6.58
CA ILE A 76 0.81 9.47 -5.67
C ILE A 76 1.77 8.28 -5.62
N ALA A 77 1.21 7.07 -5.60
CA ALA A 77 1.98 5.84 -5.62
C ALA A 77 2.85 5.69 -6.87
N CYS A 78 2.39 6.12 -8.04
CA CYS A 78 3.20 6.07 -9.26
C CYS A 78 4.41 7.00 -9.17
N GLU A 79 4.22 8.24 -8.69
CA GLU A 79 5.32 9.20 -8.51
C GLU A 79 6.34 8.71 -7.48
N TYR A 80 5.87 8.06 -6.41
CA TYR A 80 6.74 7.46 -5.42
C TYR A 80 7.54 6.28 -6.00
N MET A 81 6.91 5.39 -6.75
CA MET A 81 7.57 4.22 -7.35
C MET A 81 8.60 4.61 -8.42
N GLU A 82 8.31 5.62 -9.23
CA GLU A 82 9.24 6.18 -10.21
C GLU A 82 10.54 6.68 -9.56
N ARG A 83 10.45 7.16 -8.31
CA ARG A 83 11.62 7.63 -7.53
C ARG A 83 12.32 6.52 -6.76
N ASN A 84 11.66 5.38 -6.55
CA ASN A 84 12.13 4.29 -5.70
C ASN A 84 12.17 2.96 -6.46
N LEU A 85 12.85 2.92 -7.61
CA LEU A 85 12.93 1.72 -8.46
C LEU A 85 13.48 0.48 -7.73
N ALA A 86 14.39 0.67 -6.77
CA ALA A 86 14.92 -0.41 -5.93
C ALA A 86 13.83 -1.18 -5.16
N LEU A 87 12.67 -0.57 -4.90
CA LEU A 87 11.53 -1.28 -4.31
C LEU A 87 10.92 -2.32 -5.25
N MET A 88 10.97 -2.08 -6.56
CA MET A 88 10.53 -3.08 -7.52
C MET A 88 11.40 -4.33 -7.44
N ASP A 89 12.71 -4.17 -7.28
CA ASP A 89 13.64 -5.30 -7.12
C ASP A 89 13.31 -6.11 -5.85
N ILE A 90 12.99 -5.44 -4.74
CA ILE A 90 12.58 -6.11 -3.49
C ILE A 90 11.25 -6.87 -3.69
N LEU A 91 10.27 -6.24 -4.32
CA LEU A 91 8.97 -6.86 -4.61
C LEU A 91 9.12 -8.09 -5.53
N ILE A 92 10.01 -8.00 -6.53
CA ILE A 92 10.31 -9.10 -7.47
C ILE A 92 11.05 -10.23 -6.74
N ALA A 93 12.11 -9.92 -5.98
CA ALA A 93 12.85 -10.92 -5.21
C ALA A 93 11.95 -11.66 -4.22
N GLY A 94 10.96 -10.97 -3.65
CA GLY A 94 10.01 -11.58 -2.74
C GLY A 94 9.09 -12.64 -3.35
N TYR A 95 9.06 -12.80 -4.68
CA TYR A 95 8.40 -13.94 -5.34
C TYR A 95 9.08 -15.28 -5.07
N GLU A 96 10.34 -15.29 -4.65
CA GLU A 96 11.05 -16.51 -4.25
C GLU A 96 10.46 -17.13 -2.98
N ASN A 97 9.75 -16.34 -2.18
CA ASN A 97 9.05 -16.80 -1.00
C ASN A 97 7.55 -16.98 -1.28
N ASN A 98 7.09 -18.23 -1.32
CA ASN A 98 5.69 -18.57 -1.59
C ASN A 98 4.68 -17.86 -0.65
N ASP A 99 5.05 -17.63 0.61
CA ASP A 99 4.17 -16.96 1.59
C ASP A 99 4.06 -15.45 1.36
N LEU A 100 4.97 -14.86 0.59
CA LEU A 100 5.03 -13.42 0.32
C LEU A 100 4.70 -13.08 -1.13
N ALA A 101 4.92 -14.01 -2.06
CA ALA A 101 4.71 -13.85 -3.49
C ALA A 101 3.29 -13.33 -3.80
N LEU A 102 2.27 -13.83 -3.10
CA LEU A 102 0.90 -13.37 -3.29
C LEU A 102 0.72 -11.90 -2.89
N HIS A 103 1.31 -11.50 -1.76
CA HIS A 103 1.19 -10.16 -1.20
C HIS A 103 1.97 -9.14 -2.03
N TYR A 104 3.25 -9.41 -2.31
CA TYR A 104 4.07 -8.55 -3.14
C TYR A 104 3.56 -8.47 -4.57
N GLY A 105 3.07 -9.59 -5.13
CA GLY A 105 2.46 -9.57 -6.45
C GLY A 105 1.18 -8.75 -6.53
N ALA A 106 0.36 -8.71 -5.47
CA ALA A 106 -0.81 -7.83 -5.43
C ALA A 106 -0.39 -6.35 -5.46
N MET A 107 0.58 -5.96 -4.62
CA MET A 107 1.10 -4.59 -4.56
C MET A 107 1.77 -4.17 -5.88
N LEU A 108 2.54 -5.06 -6.50
CA LEU A 108 3.22 -4.79 -7.76
C LEU A 108 2.23 -4.64 -8.93
N ARG A 109 1.22 -5.51 -9.02
CA ARG A 109 0.17 -5.41 -10.05
C ARG A 109 -0.61 -4.11 -9.96
N GLU A 110 -0.90 -3.63 -8.74
CA GLU A 110 -1.50 -2.32 -8.53
C GLU A 110 -0.59 -1.19 -9.05
N CYS A 111 0.71 -1.21 -8.74
CA CYS A 111 1.65 -0.24 -9.30
C CYS A 111 1.65 -0.22 -10.82
N ILE A 112 1.71 -1.39 -11.46
CA ILE A 112 1.76 -1.53 -12.92
C ILE A 112 0.45 -1.03 -13.56
N ARG A 113 -0.71 -1.44 -13.03
CA ARG A 113 -2.02 -0.99 -13.56
C ARG A 113 -2.11 0.52 -13.59
N HIS A 114 -1.62 1.18 -12.56
CA HIS A 114 -1.66 2.63 -12.41
C HIS A 114 -0.61 3.35 -13.26
N GLN A 115 0.57 2.76 -13.49
CA GLN A 115 1.56 3.30 -14.42
C GLN A 115 1.07 3.24 -15.88
N CYS A 116 0.41 2.15 -16.29
CA CYS A 116 -0.16 2.04 -17.64
C CYS A 116 -1.22 3.11 -17.93
N CYS A 117 -1.98 3.55 -16.91
CA CYS A 117 -2.97 4.62 -17.07
C CYS A 117 -2.37 6.04 -17.21
N LYS A 118 -1.06 6.23 -17.07
CA LYS A 118 -0.39 7.51 -17.42
C LYS A 118 -0.09 7.64 -18.93
N VAL A 119 -0.24 6.57 -19.71
CA VAL A 119 0.19 6.49 -21.13
C VAL A 119 -1.01 6.55 -22.10
N SER A 120 -2.18 7.02 -21.67
CA SER A 120 -3.39 7.12 -22.51
C SER A 120 -3.97 8.51 -22.50
#